data_AF-A0A9D4PIX5-F1
#
_entry.id   AF-A0A9D4PIX5-F1
#
_cell.length_a   1.000
_cell.length_b   1.000
_cell.length_c   1.000
_cell.angle_alpha   90.00
_cell.angle_beta   90.00
_cell.angle_gamma   90.00
#
_symmetry.space_group_name_H-M   'P 1'
#
loop_
_entity.id
_entity.type
_entity.pdbx_description
1 polymer ?
#
loop_
_entity_poly.entity_id
_entity_poly.type
_entity_poly.pdbx_seq_one_letter_code
_entity_poly.pdbx_strand_id
1 'polypeptide(L)'
;MTLRELDFDLNISFPYQPSPVKAGTAASASRNKSIHWLGSCTHDCLTEASLMRMLVPKVSSNYTLLSLSTYHIDLFSISYYVVHEVLQRNNALVTRAAHFVIGTRHKHCAAAAELVHFSPGLVTKVQELAGVGEDEAVSRIKSSVKSLSELDDFMCLAGVVKYGVSCHRSEDGDKQLVDLNHDCWLHVRQYLKVDDILDSKEACKFVPRRRQ
;
A
#
# COMPACT_ATOMS: atom_id res chain seq x y z
N MET A 1 8.21 -34.65 5.08
CA MET A 1 7.58 -34.23 3.80
C MET A 1 6.10 -34.10 4.06
N THR A 2 5.62 -32.89 4.33
CA THR A 2 4.18 -32.59 4.53
C THR A 2 3.94 -31.16 4.05
N LEU A 3 3.33 -31.06 2.88
CA LEU A 3 2.65 -29.87 2.38
C LEU A 3 1.41 -29.63 3.24
N ARG A 4 1.25 -28.43 3.77
CA ARG A 4 -0.05 -27.90 4.19
C ARG A 4 -0.32 -26.68 3.32
N GLU A 5 -1.10 -26.92 2.28
CA GLU A 5 -1.83 -25.93 1.53
C GLU A 5 -2.76 -25.19 2.51
N LEU A 6 -2.66 -23.86 2.52
CA LEU A 6 -3.73 -23.00 3.03
C LEU A 6 -4.45 -22.51 1.79
N ASP A 7 -5.47 -23.27 1.39
CA ASP A 7 -6.51 -22.82 0.48
C ASP A 7 -7.22 -21.64 1.15
N PHE A 8 -6.95 -20.44 0.66
CA PHE A 8 -7.85 -19.30 0.83
C PHE A 8 -8.85 -19.37 -0.32
N ASP A 9 -9.98 -20.04 -0.07
CA ASP A 9 -11.17 -19.98 -0.92
C ASP A 9 -11.68 -18.52 -0.98
N LEU A 10 -11.20 -17.78 -1.98
CA LEU A 10 -11.78 -16.49 -2.39
C LEU A 10 -13.06 -16.77 -3.18
N ASN A 11 -14.12 -17.12 -2.47
CA ASN A 11 -15.48 -17.16 -3.01
C ASN A 11 -16.01 -15.73 -3.11
N ILE A 12 -15.55 -14.98 -4.11
CA ILE A 12 -15.99 -13.61 -4.38
C ILE A 12 -17.22 -13.65 -5.29
N SER A 13 -18.40 -13.67 -4.68
CA SER A 13 -19.66 -13.40 -5.36
C SER A 13 -19.88 -11.89 -5.41
N PHE A 14 -19.85 -11.29 -6.60
CA PHE A 14 -20.29 -9.91 -6.82
C PHE A 14 -21.71 -9.92 -7.41
N PRO A 15 -22.65 -9.20 -6.78
CA PRO A 15 -23.56 -8.39 -7.57
C PRO A 15 -23.68 -7.00 -6.95
N TYR A 16 -22.86 -6.07 -7.44
CA TYR A 16 -23.14 -4.65 -7.25
C TYR A 16 -23.43 -4.04 -8.61
N GLN A 17 -24.72 -3.87 -8.92
CA GLN A 17 -25.17 -3.02 -10.02
C GLN A 17 -25.43 -1.61 -9.46
N PRO A 18 -24.65 -0.59 -9.85
CA PRO A 18 -25.03 0.78 -9.57
C PRO A 18 -26.12 1.24 -10.55
N SER A 19 -27.22 1.75 -10.01
CA SER A 19 -28.26 2.47 -10.75
C SER A 19 -27.69 3.68 -11.51
N PRO A 20 -28.27 4.07 -12.66
CA PRO A 20 -27.69 5.06 -13.56
C PRO A 20 -27.88 6.48 -13.02
N VAL A 21 -26.78 7.16 -12.69
CA VAL A 21 -26.78 8.60 -12.41
C VAL A 21 -26.35 9.37 -13.67
N LYS A 22 -27.11 10.43 -13.94
CA LYS A 22 -27.19 11.21 -15.18
C LYS A 22 -25.84 11.75 -15.68
N ALA A 23 -25.72 11.76 -17.01
CA ALA A 23 -24.63 12.32 -17.78
C ALA A 23 -24.33 13.79 -17.41
N GLY A 24 -23.06 14.05 -17.10
CA GLY A 24 -22.48 15.37 -16.92
C GLY A 24 -21.07 15.39 -17.52
N THR A 25 -20.80 16.41 -18.32
CA THR A 25 -19.78 16.50 -19.37
C THR A 25 -18.32 16.58 -18.89
N ALA A 26 -17.43 16.23 -19.82
CA ALA A 26 -16.01 15.96 -19.77
C ALA A 26 -15.04 17.00 -19.18
N ALA A 27 -13.89 16.44 -18.79
CA ALA A 27 -12.52 16.97 -18.88
C ALA A 27 -12.09 18.09 -17.91
N SER A 28 -11.38 17.67 -16.86
CA SER A 28 -10.24 18.42 -16.31
C SER A 28 -9.17 17.44 -15.83
N ALA A 29 -8.33 16.97 -16.76
CA ALA A 29 -7.08 16.28 -16.44
C ALA A 29 -5.99 17.32 -16.14
N SER A 30 -6.19 18.05 -15.04
CA SER A 30 -5.20 18.95 -14.45
C SER A 30 -4.59 18.26 -13.22
N ARG A 31 -3.25 18.23 -13.18
CA ARG A 31 -2.34 17.76 -12.11
C ARG A 31 -2.98 17.47 -10.74
N ASN A 32 -3.65 16.34 -10.59
CA ASN A 32 -4.19 15.90 -9.31
C ASN A 32 -3.40 14.67 -8.83
N LYS A 33 -2.79 14.78 -7.64
CA LYS A 33 -1.93 13.75 -7.04
C LYS A 33 -2.70 12.53 -6.54
N SER A 34 -4.03 12.56 -6.53
CA SER A 34 -4.87 11.48 -6.04
C SER A 34 -6.16 11.37 -6.87
N ILE A 35 -6.14 10.50 -7.90
CA ILE A 35 -7.36 10.10 -8.62
C ILE A 35 -7.80 8.77 -8.01
N HIS A 36 -9.00 8.75 -7.42
CA HIS A 36 -9.54 7.59 -6.70
C HIS A 36 -10.53 6.79 -7.55
N TRP A 37 -11.26 7.52 -8.39
CA TRP A 37 -12.31 7.04 -9.28
C TRP A 37 -12.11 7.75 -10.61
N LEU A 38 -12.11 6.99 -11.71
CA LEU A 38 -12.09 7.55 -13.06
C LEU A 38 -13.25 6.94 -13.84
N GLY A 39 -14.05 7.80 -14.46
CA GLY A 39 -15.14 7.40 -15.35
C GLY A 39 -14.97 8.12 -16.68
N SER A 40 -14.90 7.38 -17.78
CA SER A 40 -14.89 7.97 -19.12
C SER A 40 -16.26 7.84 -19.77
N CYS A 41 -16.91 8.96 -20.07
CA CYS A 41 -18.14 9.02 -20.85
C CYS A 41 -17.80 9.27 -22.31
N THR A 42 -17.19 8.29 -22.97
CA THR A 42 -16.86 8.37 -24.40
C THR A 42 -17.59 7.27 -25.15
N HIS A 43 -18.44 7.64 -26.11
CA HIS A 43 -19.23 6.72 -26.93
C HIS A 43 -18.43 6.04 -28.05
N ASP A 44 -17.17 6.42 -28.26
CA ASP A 44 -16.32 5.92 -29.34
C ASP A 44 -15.20 4.99 -28.81
N CYS A 45 -15.19 3.74 -29.26
CA CYS A 45 -14.19 2.72 -28.87
C CYS A 45 -12.73 3.12 -29.18
N LEU A 46 -12.50 3.88 -30.26
CA LEU A 46 -11.17 4.40 -30.64
C LEU A 46 -10.64 5.45 -29.66
N THR A 47 -11.53 6.24 -29.07
CA THR A 47 -11.17 7.24 -28.05
C THR A 47 -10.88 6.60 -26.71
N GLU A 48 -11.57 5.51 -26.37
CA GLU A 48 -11.34 4.74 -25.13
C GLU A 48 -10.01 3.98 -25.18
N ALA A 49 -9.69 3.31 -26.28
CA ALA A 49 -8.41 2.62 -26.46
C ALA A 49 -7.21 3.58 -26.38
N SER A 50 -7.37 4.79 -26.94
CA SER A 50 -6.37 5.86 -26.88
C SER A 50 -6.22 6.40 -25.45
N LEU A 51 -7.33 6.57 -24.73
CA LEU A 51 -7.34 6.97 -23.32
C LEU A 51 -6.65 5.92 -22.44
N MET A 52 -6.93 4.63 -22.64
CA MET A 52 -6.25 3.53 -21.93
C MET A 52 -4.75 3.53 -22.19
N ARG A 53 -4.32 3.70 -23.45
CA ARG A 53 -2.89 3.83 -23.79
C ARG A 53 -2.20 4.99 -23.08
N MET A 54 -2.90 6.12 -22.90
CA MET A 54 -2.35 7.26 -22.15
C MET A 54 -2.39 7.05 -20.63
N LEU A 55 -3.35 6.28 -20.12
CA LEU A 55 -3.53 6.03 -18.69
C LEU A 55 -2.52 5.02 -18.17
N VAL A 56 -2.26 3.93 -18.88
CA VAL A 56 -1.35 2.85 -18.47
C VAL A 56 -0.05 3.37 -17.81
N PRO A 57 0.76 4.22 -18.45
CA PRO A 57 2.00 4.69 -17.84
C PRO A 57 1.78 5.58 -16.60
N LYS A 58 0.61 6.22 -16.48
CA LYS A 58 0.26 7.10 -15.35
C LYS A 58 -0.34 6.33 -14.18
N VAL A 59 -1.04 5.22 -14.42
CA VAL A 59 -1.71 4.44 -13.37
C VAL A 59 -0.77 3.44 -12.72
N SER A 60 0.25 2.93 -13.43
CA SER A 60 1.16 1.93 -12.87
C SER A 60 1.88 2.40 -11.60
N SER A 61 2.22 3.70 -11.52
CA SER A 61 2.84 4.34 -10.35
C SER A 61 1.83 4.92 -9.36
N ASN A 62 0.54 4.87 -9.67
CA ASN A 62 -0.51 5.41 -8.81
C ASN A 62 -1.06 4.31 -7.89
N TYR A 63 -1.04 4.59 -6.58
CA TYR A 63 -1.55 3.69 -5.54
C TYR A 63 -2.94 4.07 -5.01
N THR A 64 -3.54 5.14 -5.55
CA THR A 64 -4.80 5.71 -5.08
C THR A 64 -6.00 5.29 -5.90
N LEU A 65 -5.78 4.83 -7.13
CA LEU A 65 -6.83 4.41 -8.05
C LEU A 65 -7.37 3.05 -7.62
N LEU A 66 -8.65 3.00 -7.24
CA LEU A 66 -9.29 1.79 -6.72
C LEU A 66 -10.39 1.25 -7.63
N SER A 67 -10.87 2.07 -8.56
CA SER A 67 -11.74 1.60 -9.64
C SER A 67 -11.57 2.43 -10.91
N LEU A 68 -12.04 1.84 -12.02
CA LEU A 68 -12.19 2.49 -13.31
C LEU A 68 -13.50 1.99 -13.93
N SER A 69 -14.36 2.91 -14.35
CA SER A 69 -15.59 2.59 -15.09
C SER A 69 -15.46 3.05 -16.53
N THR A 70 -15.64 2.13 -17.48
CA THR A 70 -15.70 2.44 -18.90
C THR A 70 -16.82 1.69 -19.59
N TYR A 71 -17.38 2.28 -20.65
CA TYR A 71 -18.60 1.77 -21.30
C TYR A 71 -18.29 0.67 -22.33
N HIS A 72 -17.14 0.73 -23.00
CA HIS A 72 -16.74 -0.26 -24.00
C HIS A 72 -15.45 -0.97 -23.58
N ILE A 73 -15.59 -1.90 -22.65
CA ILE A 73 -14.47 -2.71 -22.19
C ILE A 73 -14.10 -3.72 -23.27
N ASP A 74 -13.03 -3.45 -24.01
CA ASP A 74 -12.31 -4.50 -24.73
C ASP A 74 -11.53 -5.32 -23.70
N LEU A 75 -12.22 -6.33 -23.15
CA LEU A 75 -11.71 -7.26 -22.13
C LEU A 75 -10.46 -8.03 -22.59
N PHE A 76 -10.18 -8.05 -23.89
CA PHE A 76 -9.03 -8.73 -24.48
C PHE A 76 -7.85 -7.78 -24.76
N SER A 77 -8.00 -6.48 -24.50
CA SER A 77 -6.91 -5.52 -24.71
C SER A 77 -5.84 -5.61 -23.61
N ILE A 78 -4.57 -5.60 -24.01
CA ILE A 78 -3.41 -5.58 -23.09
C ILE A 78 -3.51 -4.38 -22.13
N SER A 79 -3.96 -3.22 -22.62
CA SER A 79 -4.10 -2.02 -21.81
C SER A 79 -5.11 -2.20 -20.68
N TYR A 80 -6.24 -2.87 -20.95
CA TYR A 80 -7.23 -3.17 -19.92
C TYR A 80 -6.66 -4.09 -18.84
N TYR A 81 -5.97 -5.16 -19.26
CA TYR A 81 -5.33 -6.10 -18.33
C TYR A 81 -4.36 -5.40 -17.38
N VAL A 82 -3.49 -4.52 -17.90
CA VAL A 82 -2.54 -3.76 -17.07
C VAL A 82 -3.26 -2.85 -16.07
N VAL A 83 -4.33 -2.17 -16.51
CA VAL A 83 -5.10 -1.31 -15.60
C VAL A 83 -5.80 -2.15 -14.53
N HIS A 84 -6.40 -3.28 -14.92
CA HIS A 84 -7.06 -4.19 -14.00
C HIS A 84 -6.09 -4.76 -12.95
N GLU A 85 -4.87 -5.15 -13.34
CA GLU A 85 -3.82 -5.56 -12.39
C GLU A 85 -3.47 -4.43 -11.41
N VAL A 86 -3.36 -3.19 -11.88
CA VAL A 86 -3.12 -2.02 -11.01
C VAL A 86 -4.26 -1.85 -9.99
N LEU A 87 -5.51 -1.97 -10.43
CA LEU A 87 -6.67 -1.88 -9.55
C LEU A 87 -6.65 -2.99 -8.49
N GLN A 88 -6.38 -4.24 -8.90
CA GLN A 88 -6.28 -5.36 -7.98
C GLN A 88 -5.15 -5.16 -6.96
N ARG A 89 -3.96 -4.75 -7.41
CA ARG A 89 -2.82 -4.43 -6.54
C ARG A 89 -3.19 -3.36 -5.52
N ASN A 90 -3.79 -2.25 -5.97
CA ASN A 90 -4.13 -1.13 -5.10
C ASN A 90 -5.22 -1.51 -4.07
N ASN A 91 -6.23 -2.28 -4.48
CA ASN A 91 -7.26 -2.80 -3.57
C ASN A 91 -6.66 -3.76 -2.53
N ALA A 92 -5.73 -4.64 -2.93
CA ALA A 92 -5.03 -5.51 -2.02
C ALA A 92 -4.19 -4.72 -0.99
N LEU A 93 -3.49 -3.66 -1.43
CA LEU A 93 -2.74 -2.77 -0.54
C LEU A 93 -3.65 -2.07 0.47
N VAL A 94 -4.76 -1.49 0.02
CA VAL A 94 -5.74 -0.82 0.89
C VAL A 94 -6.34 -1.81 1.90
N THR A 95 -6.66 -3.03 1.47
CA THR A 95 -7.20 -4.06 2.38
C THR A 95 -6.18 -4.46 3.44
N ARG A 96 -4.91 -4.68 3.07
CA ARG A 96 -3.83 -4.98 4.02
C ARG A 96 -3.57 -3.83 5.00
N ALA A 97 -3.57 -2.60 4.49
CA ALA A 97 -3.43 -1.41 5.31
C ALA A 97 -4.60 -1.27 6.31
N ALA A 98 -5.83 -1.56 5.87
CA ALA A 98 -6.98 -1.55 6.76
C ALA A 98 -6.86 -2.64 7.85
N HIS A 99 -6.40 -3.84 7.50
CA HIS A 99 -6.08 -4.89 8.48
C HIS A 99 -5.04 -4.43 9.52
N PHE A 100 -4.02 -3.69 9.10
CA PHE A 100 -3.06 -3.09 10.03
C PHE A 100 -3.73 -2.14 11.02
N VAL A 101 -4.55 -1.22 10.50
CA VAL A 101 -5.25 -0.20 11.28
C VAL A 101 -6.21 -0.82 12.31
N ILE A 102 -6.88 -1.93 11.98
CA ILE A 102 -7.76 -2.63 12.91
C ILE A 102 -7.01 -3.52 13.92
N GLY A 103 -5.68 -3.66 13.80
CA GLY A 103 -4.83 -4.32 14.79
C GLY A 103 -3.91 -5.44 14.27
N THR A 104 -3.93 -5.76 12.98
CA THR A 104 -3.07 -6.82 12.40
C THR A 104 -1.63 -6.33 12.23
N ARG A 105 -0.75 -6.66 13.17
CA ARG A 105 0.64 -6.17 13.23
C ARG A 105 1.64 -7.01 12.40
N HIS A 106 1.30 -7.36 11.16
CA HIS A 106 2.24 -8.04 10.25
C HIS A 106 3.06 -7.04 9.42
N LYS A 107 4.33 -7.37 9.13
CA LYS A 107 5.25 -6.55 8.34
C LYS A 107 4.66 -6.09 7.00
N HIS A 108 4.06 -7.00 6.23
CA HIS A 108 3.46 -6.67 4.93
C HIS A 108 2.22 -5.77 5.05
N CYS A 109 1.46 -5.86 6.15
CA CYS A 109 0.34 -4.95 6.42
C CYS A 109 0.84 -3.57 6.85
N ALA A 110 1.90 -3.51 7.66
CA ALA A 110 2.58 -2.28 8.05
C ALA A 110 3.17 -1.55 6.83
N ALA A 111 3.87 -2.27 5.94
CA ALA A 111 4.40 -1.73 4.70
C ALA A 111 3.28 -1.19 3.78
N ALA A 112 2.17 -1.91 3.66
CA ALA A 112 1.00 -1.44 2.93
C ALA A 112 0.43 -0.15 3.56
N ALA A 113 0.30 -0.09 4.88
CA ALA A 113 -0.18 1.09 5.59
C ALA A 113 0.74 2.30 5.38
N GLU A 114 2.07 2.12 5.49
CA GLU A 114 3.06 3.16 5.18
C GLU A 114 2.90 3.69 3.75
N LEU A 115 2.60 2.80 2.79
CA LEU A 115 2.46 3.15 1.38
C LEU A 115 1.14 3.84 1.01
N VAL A 116 0.00 3.45 1.61
CA VAL A 116 -1.34 3.92 1.18
C VAL A 116 -2.11 4.69 2.25
N HIS A 117 -1.47 5.13 3.34
CA HIS A 117 -2.13 5.87 4.42
C HIS A 117 -2.86 7.15 3.98
N PHE A 118 -2.42 7.78 2.87
CA PHE A 118 -3.04 8.97 2.30
C PHE A 118 -4.22 8.66 1.36
N SER A 119 -4.52 7.39 1.11
CA SER A 119 -5.63 6.98 0.25
C SER A 119 -6.97 7.13 1.00
N PRO A 120 -7.93 7.93 0.50
CA PRO A 120 -9.29 7.99 1.04
C PRO A 120 -10.01 6.65 1.03
N GLY A 121 -9.68 5.76 0.08
CA GLY A 121 -10.27 4.42 0.07
C GLY A 121 -9.86 3.57 1.28
N LEU A 122 -8.77 3.93 1.97
CA LEU A 122 -8.43 3.33 3.25
C LEU A 122 -9.47 3.66 4.33
N VAL A 123 -10.01 4.90 4.34
CA VAL A 123 -11.05 5.30 5.29
C VAL A 123 -12.29 4.44 5.07
N THR A 124 -12.77 4.37 3.82
CA THR A 124 -13.91 3.51 3.45
C THR A 124 -13.67 2.06 3.87
N LYS A 125 -12.46 1.52 3.61
CA LYS A 125 -12.17 0.13 3.94
C LYS A 125 -12.10 -0.13 5.45
N VAL A 126 -11.61 0.82 6.22
CA VAL A 126 -11.59 0.74 7.70
C VAL A 126 -13.00 0.83 8.25
N GLN A 127 -13.87 1.68 7.72
CA GLN A 127 -15.28 1.74 8.11
C GLN A 127 -15.98 0.41 7.85
N GLU A 128 -15.78 -0.18 6.67
CA GLU A 128 -16.32 -1.51 6.31
C GLU A 128 -15.86 -2.61 7.27
N LEU A 129 -14.56 -2.71 7.55
CA LEU A 129 -13.98 -3.81 8.33
C LEU A 129 -14.19 -3.66 9.84
N ALA A 130 -14.18 -2.43 10.36
CA ALA A 130 -14.32 -2.18 11.79
C ALA A 130 -15.75 -1.81 12.21
N GLY A 131 -16.65 -1.54 11.27
CA GLY A 131 -18.02 -1.11 11.56
C GLY A 131 -18.11 0.25 12.26
N VAL A 132 -17.20 1.18 11.93
CA VAL A 132 -17.06 2.48 12.60
C VAL A 132 -17.42 3.65 11.69
N GLY A 133 -17.68 4.80 12.30
CA GLY A 133 -17.88 6.07 11.59
C GLY A 133 -16.60 6.61 10.94
N GLU A 134 -16.75 7.59 10.05
CA GLU A 134 -15.63 8.20 9.30
C GLU A 134 -14.58 8.83 10.22
N ASP A 135 -15.00 9.65 11.19
CA ASP A 135 -14.11 10.32 12.12
C ASP A 135 -13.27 9.33 12.95
N GLU A 136 -13.89 8.23 13.38
CA GLU A 136 -13.21 7.18 14.11
C GLU A 136 -12.23 6.43 13.21
N ALA A 137 -12.62 6.11 11.97
CA ALA A 137 -11.72 5.49 11.00
C ALA A 137 -10.49 6.37 10.74
N VAL A 138 -10.67 7.67 10.52
CA VAL A 138 -9.58 8.64 10.34
C VAL A 138 -8.69 8.71 11.58
N SER A 139 -9.28 8.72 12.77
CA SER A 139 -8.53 8.71 14.03
C SER A 139 -7.65 7.46 14.17
N ARG A 140 -8.22 6.27 13.89
CA ARG A 140 -7.49 4.99 13.91
C ARG A 140 -6.37 4.93 12.87
N ILE A 141 -6.58 5.47 11.68
CA ILE A 141 -5.53 5.56 10.65
C ILE A 141 -4.39 6.45 11.16
N LYS A 142 -4.70 7.64 11.68
CA LYS A 142 -3.70 8.57 12.20
C LYS A 142 -2.89 7.97 13.36
N SER A 143 -3.54 7.31 14.31
CA SER A 143 -2.86 6.68 15.43
C SER A 143 -1.95 5.54 14.99
N SER A 144 -2.40 4.71 14.04
CA SER A 144 -1.63 3.60 13.49
C SER A 144 -0.42 4.06 12.67
N VAL A 145 -0.57 5.13 11.88
CA VAL A 145 0.55 5.72 11.13
C VAL A 145 1.54 6.38 12.08
N LYS A 146 1.05 7.05 13.13
CA LYS A 146 1.91 7.62 14.17
C LYS A 146 2.72 6.52 14.87
N SER A 147 2.11 5.38 15.20
CA SER A 147 2.86 4.29 15.83
C SER A 147 3.96 3.73 14.91
N LEU A 148 3.75 3.71 13.58
CA LEU A 148 4.80 3.35 12.61
C LEU A 148 5.97 4.35 12.55
N SER A 149 5.77 5.59 12.99
CA SER A 149 6.83 6.59 13.09
C SER A 149 7.65 6.48 14.37
N GLU A 150 7.14 5.79 15.39
CA GLU A 150 7.88 5.46 16.61
C GLU A 150 8.92 4.38 16.30
N LEU A 151 10.16 4.59 16.75
CA LEU A 151 11.31 3.75 16.41
C LEU A 151 11.13 2.29 16.84
N ASP A 152 10.70 2.06 18.08
CA ASP A 152 10.60 0.70 18.65
C ASP A 152 9.52 -0.13 17.94
N ASP A 153 8.36 0.48 17.69
CA ASP A 153 7.27 -0.14 16.94
C ASP A 153 7.71 -0.47 15.51
N PHE A 154 8.44 0.44 14.85
CA PHE A 154 9.00 0.19 13.53
C PHE A 154 9.99 -0.98 13.52
N MET A 155 10.97 -0.99 14.43
CA MET A 155 12.00 -2.03 14.48
C MET A 155 11.41 -3.41 14.81
N CYS A 156 10.39 -3.45 15.67
CA CYS A 156 9.64 -4.68 15.96
C CYS A 156 8.85 -5.16 14.75
N LEU A 157 8.11 -4.27 14.08
CA LEU A 157 7.28 -4.62 12.92
C LEU A 157 8.11 -5.03 11.71
N ALA A 158 9.27 -4.39 11.50
CA ALA A 158 10.19 -4.75 10.45
C ALA A 158 10.96 -6.04 10.72
N GLY A 159 10.88 -6.57 11.95
CA GLY A 159 11.54 -7.81 12.37
C GLY A 159 13.03 -7.66 12.67
N VAL A 160 13.52 -6.43 12.86
CA VAL A 160 14.92 -6.16 13.24
C VAL A 160 15.17 -6.59 14.69
N VAL A 161 14.20 -6.31 15.57
CA VAL A 161 14.25 -6.67 16.99
C VAL A 161 12.96 -7.34 17.41
N LYS A 162 13.02 -8.16 18.45
CA LYS A 162 11.82 -8.81 19.01
C LYS A 162 11.06 -7.91 19.99
N TYR A 163 11.79 -7.07 20.72
CA TYR A 163 11.24 -6.23 21.80
C TYR A 163 11.81 -4.81 21.81
N GLY A 164 13.09 -4.63 21.46
CA GLY A 164 13.74 -3.33 21.44
C GLY A 164 15.20 -3.44 21.00
N VAL A 165 15.80 -2.29 20.67
CA VAL A 165 17.20 -2.22 20.24
C VAL A 165 18.12 -2.24 21.46
N SER A 166 18.91 -3.29 21.59
CA SER A 166 19.99 -3.40 22.59
C SER A 166 21.27 -3.86 21.90
N CYS A 167 22.37 -3.13 22.05
CA CYS A 167 23.68 -3.63 21.62
C CYS A 167 24.38 -4.41 22.74
N HIS A 168 25.21 -5.38 22.34
CA HIS A 168 26.16 -6.02 23.24
C HIS A 168 27.27 -5.04 23.57
N ARG A 169 27.66 -4.92 24.85
CA ARG A 169 28.76 -4.04 25.26
C ARG A 169 30.01 -4.30 24.41
N SER A 170 30.55 -3.25 23.79
CA SER A 170 31.84 -3.31 23.11
C SER A 170 32.97 -3.36 24.15
N GLU A 171 33.89 -4.31 24.01
CA GLU A 171 35.11 -4.35 24.83
C GLU A 171 36.13 -3.30 24.36
N ASP A 172 36.05 -2.89 23.10
CA ASP A 172 37.04 -2.02 22.44
C ASP A 172 36.73 -0.51 22.59
N GLY A 173 35.65 -0.15 23.27
CA GLY A 173 35.24 1.26 23.45
C GLY A 173 34.72 1.95 22.18
N ASP A 174 34.58 1.22 21.08
CA ASP A 174 34.05 1.72 19.81
C ASP A 174 32.57 2.09 19.92
N LYS A 175 32.20 3.18 19.24
CA LYS A 175 30.81 3.64 19.16
C LYS A 175 29.95 2.62 18.43
N GLN A 176 28.92 2.16 19.11
CA GLN A 176 27.93 1.22 18.60
C GLN A 176 26.62 1.93 18.22
N LEU A 177 25.75 1.20 17.54
CA LEU A 177 24.39 1.65 17.22
C LEU A 177 23.56 2.02 18.47
N VAL A 178 23.88 1.45 19.64
CA VAL A 178 23.27 1.84 20.93
C VAL A 178 23.71 3.23 21.41
N ASP A 179 24.85 3.72 20.94
CA ASP A 179 25.37 5.04 21.32
C ASP A 179 24.73 6.16 20.49
N LEU A 180 23.93 5.81 19.48
CA LEU A 180 23.05 6.77 18.82
C LEU A 180 21.91 7.11 19.78
N ASN A 181 21.77 8.41 20.06
CA ASN A 181 20.61 8.89 20.81
C ASN A 181 19.32 8.66 20.00
N HIS A 182 18.18 8.78 20.68
CA HIS A 182 16.86 8.57 20.07
C HIS A 182 16.63 9.49 18.86
N ASP A 183 17.09 10.74 18.91
CA ASP A 183 16.95 11.70 17.81
C ASP A 183 17.71 11.28 16.55
N CYS A 184 18.93 10.74 16.70
CA CYS A 184 19.70 10.19 15.59
C CYS A 184 18.96 9.01 14.94
N TRP A 185 18.36 8.14 15.74
CA TRP A 185 17.58 7.03 15.21
C TRP A 185 16.32 7.46 14.47
N LEU A 186 15.58 8.44 14.99
CA LEU A 186 14.45 9.03 14.29
C LEU A 186 14.89 9.65 12.96
N HIS A 187 16.07 10.29 12.92
CA HIS A 187 16.62 10.83 11.69
C HIS A 187 16.97 9.73 10.67
N VAL A 188 17.58 8.62 11.10
CA VAL A 188 17.84 7.46 10.23
C VAL A 188 16.53 6.85 9.71
N ARG A 189 15.52 6.74 10.57
CA ARG A 189 14.19 6.21 10.22
C ARG A 189 13.52 7.00 9.08
N GLN A 190 13.77 8.30 8.94
CA GLN A 190 13.22 9.10 7.84
C GLN A 190 13.65 8.60 6.45
N TYR A 191 14.75 7.84 6.38
CA TYR A 191 15.30 7.29 5.14
C TYR A 191 14.99 5.81 4.93
N LEU A 192 14.37 5.14 5.90
CA LEU A 192 14.05 3.72 5.83
C LEU A 192 12.55 3.52 5.72
N LYS A 193 12.10 2.62 4.87
CA LYS A 193 10.73 2.09 4.84
C LYS A 193 10.67 0.70 5.44
N VAL A 194 9.48 0.26 5.83
CA VAL A 194 9.29 -1.10 6.38
C VAL A 194 9.74 -2.17 5.37
N ASP A 195 9.51 -1.91 4.09
CA ASP A 195 9.84 -2.81 2.98
C ASP A 195 11.33 -2.80 2.59
N ASP A 196 12.11 -1.82 3.07
CA ASP A 196 13.56 -1.75 2.80
C ASP A 196 14.35 -2.77 3.66
N ILE A 197 13.73 -3.29 4.72
CA ILE A 197 14.36 -4.24 5.64
C ILE A 197 14.13 -5.65 5.11
N LEU A 198 15.19 -6.37 4.79
CA LEU A 198 15.10 -7.73 4.26
C LEU A 198 14.78 -8.73 5.36
N ASP A 199 14.02 -9.77 5.02
CA ASP A 199 13.85 -10.91 5.92
C ASP A 199 15.17 -11.68 6.05
N SER A 200 15.40 -12.32 7.20
CA SER A 200 16.66 -13.03 7.50
C SER A 200 17.06 -14.07 6.45
N LYS A 201 16.08 -14.67 5.75
CA LYS A 201 16.30 -15.63 4.66
C LYS A 201 16.84 -14.98 3.37
N GLU A 202 16.62 -13.69 3.19
CA GLU A 202 17.04 -12.92 2.02
C GLU A 202 18.35 -12.16 2.28
N ALA A 203 18.60 -11.76 3.52
CA ALA A 203 19.86 -11.12 3.94
C ALA A 203 21.11 -11.97 3.63
N CYS A 204 21.02 -13.31 3.76
CA CYS A 204 22.12 -14.22 3.44
C CYS A 204 22.54 -14.23 1.94
N LYS A 205 21.76 -13.62 1.05
CA LYS A 205 22.09 -13.50 -0.38
C LYS A 205 22.80 -12.18 -0.71
N PHE A 206 22.89 -11.26 0.24
CA PHE A 206 23.52 -9.96 0.02
C PHE A 206 25.05 -10.10 0.07
N VAL A 207 25.69 -10.09 -1.08
CA VAL A 207 27.15 -9.94 -1.20
C VAL A 207 27.43 -8.43 -1.23
N PRO A 208 28.15 -7.86 -0.24
CA PRO A 208 28.48 -6.44 -0.26
C PRO A 208 29.29 -6.13 -1.52
N ARG A 209 28.82 -5.18 -2.33
CA ARG A 209 29.68 -4.58 -3.37
C ARG A 209 30.86 -3.93 -2.66
N ARG A 210 32.05 -4.52 -2.81
CA ARG A 210 33.30 -3.87 -2.42
C ARG A 210 33.33 -2.50 -3.10
N ARG A 211 33.33 -1.44 -2.29
CA ARG A 211 33.64 -0.09 -2.79
C ARG A 211 35.09 -0.13 -3.28
N GLN A 212 35.28 0.11 -4.57
CA GLN A 212 36.59 0.42 -5.16
C GLN A 212 37.00 1.83 -4.75
#